data_AF-A0A5N6RL41-F1
#
_entry.id   AF-A0A5N6RL41-F1
#
_cell.length_a   1.000
_cell.length_b   1.000
_cell.length_c   1.000
_cell.angle_alpha   90.00
_cell.angle_beta   90.00
_cell.angle_gamma   90.00
#
_symmetry.space_group_name_H-M   'P 1'
#
loop_
_entity.id
_entity.type
_entity.pdbx_description
1 polymer ?
#
loop_
_entity_poly.entity_id
_entity_poly.type
_entity_poly.pdbx_seq_one_letter_code
_entity_poly.pdbx_strand_id
1 'polypeptide(L)'
;MMMRMRSMAQRIGEVLSFLVLALLCKANSAMPSWWANLPHDNASYCLSWRLAVETNNVRAWRTVPIKCLGYIETYMIGGQYFRDLDFIMDQILSYANEIIPSADGMDAWILDVDDTCISNVIFYSGKRYGCDPFDPAGFKAWATTGGCPAIPAALRLFKRLVDGGFKVILLTGRDDETLSEATIDNLHKEGFIGYERLILR
;
A
#
# COMPACT_ATOMS: atom_id res chain seq x y z
N MET A 1 44.79 -17.18 15.97
CA MET A 1 45.01 -15.78 15.50
C MET A 1 44.23 -15.45 14.22
N MET A 2 44.30 -16.27 13.16
CA MET A 2 43.60 -16.05 11.87
C MET A 2 42.06 -15.92 11.96
N MET A 3 41.40 -16.64 12.85
CA MET A 3 39.93 -16.63 12.96
C MET A 3 39.37 -15.30 13.50
N ARG A 4 40.11 -14.62 14.39
CA ARG A 4 39.77 -13.28 14.90
C ARG A 4 39.91 -12.18 13.84
N MET A 5 40.88 -12.32 12.93
CA MET A 5 41.09 -11.35 11.84
C MET A 5 39.98 -11.43 10.78
N ARG A 6 39.49 -12.63 10.46
CA ARG A 6 38.35 -12.81 9.53
C ARG A 6 37.05 -12.22 10.07
N SER A 7 36.77 -12.42 11.35
CA SER A 7 35.61 -11.82 12.04
C SER A 7 35.65 -10.28 12.04
N MET A 8 36.84 -9.71 12.23
CA MET A 8 37.02 -8.25 12.25
C MET A 8 36.89 -7.65 10.85
N ALA A 9 37.44 -8.31 9.82
CA ALA A 9 37.29 -7.91 8.42
C ALA A 9 35.83 -7.96 7.95
N GLN A 10 35.06 -8.97 8.40
CA GLN A 10 33.64 -9.11 8.09
C GLN A 10 32.80 -7.99 8.72
N ARG A 11 33.06 -7.64 9.99
CA ARG A 11 32.42 -6.49 10.66
C ARG A 11 32.76 -5.15 10.02
N ILE A 12 34.00 -4.97 9.56
CA ILE A 12 34.42 -3.76 8.84
C ILE A 12 33.68 -3.67 7.49
N GLY A 13 33.51 -4.79 6.78
CA GLY A 13 32.74 -4.86 5.53
C GLY A 13 31.25 -4.54 5.72
N GLU A 14 30.64 -5.00 6.82
CA GLU A 14 29.25 -4.68 7.16
C GLU A 14 29.08 -3.18 7.48
N VAL A 15 29.96 -2.60 8.29
CA VAL A 15 29.92 -1.16 8.62
C VAL A 15 30.13 -0.28 7.38
N LEU A 16 31.07 -0.64 6.50
CA LEU A 16 31.27 0.04 5.22
C LEU A 16 30.03 -0.07 4.32
N SER A 17 29.36 -1.22 4.30
CA SER A 17 28.12 -1.42 3.53
C SER A 17 26.99 -0.53 4.06
N PHE A 18 26.82 -0.45 5.38
CA PHE A 18 25.83 0.44 6.00
C PHE A 18 26.15 1.93 5.75
N LEU A 19 27.42 2.33 5.76
CA LEU A 19 27.82 3.70 5.44
C LEU A 19 27.58 4.05 3.97
N VAL A 20 27.83 3.13 3.04
CA VAL A 20 27.53 3.31 1.60
C VAL A 20 26.01 3.41 1.37
N LEU A 21 25.21 2.55 2.00
CA LEU A 21 23.74 2.63 1.94
C LEU A 21 23.22 3.96 2.52
N ALA A 22 23.77 4.41 3.65
CA ALA A 22 23.38 5.70 4.24
C ALA A 22 23.77 6.91 3.38
N LEU A 23 24.90 6.83 2.67
CA LEU A 23 25.33 7.87 1.71
C LEU A 23 24.46 7.88 0.44
N LEU A 24 24.06 6.70 -0.06
CA LEU A 24 23.12 6.57 -1.19
C LEU A 24 21.72 7.09 -0.83
N CYS A 25 21.25 6.87 0.41
CA CYS A 25 19.98 7.44 0.88
C CYS A 25 20.02 8.98 0.97
N LYS A 26 21.16 9.58 1.32
CA LYS A 26 21.30 11.05 1.38
C LYS A 26 21.46 11.71 0.01
N ALA A 27 21.92 10.99 -1.01
CA ALA A 27 22.05 11.53 -2.37
C ALA A 27 20.69 11.74 -3.08
N ASN A 28 19.61 11.11 -2.60
CA ASN A 28 18.27 11.18 -3.20
C ASN A 28 17.30 12.15 -2.49
N SER A 29 17.74 12.94 -1.51
CA SER A 29 16.91 14.00 -0.91
C SER A 29 16.90 15.31 -1.73
N ALA A 30 17.54 15.35 -2.90
CA ALA A 30 17.41 16.46 -3.82
C ALA A 30 16.11 16.30 -4.61
N MET A 31 15.11 17.11 -4.25
CA MET A 31 13.89 17.31 -5.03
C MET A 31 14.26 17.59 -6.51
N PRO A 32 13.97 16.71 -7.49
CA PRO A 32 14.34 16.98 -8.86
C PRO A 32 13.59 18.20 -9.40
N SER A 33 14.24 18.95 -10.28
CA SER A 33 13.89 20.34 -10.67
C SER A 33 12.49 20.55 -11.25
N TRP A 34 11.80 19.48 -11.65
CA TRP A 34 10.40 19.50 -12.09
C TRP A 34 9.43 19.75 -10.94
N TRP A 35 9.84 19.51 -9.69
CA TRP A 35 9.03 19.77 -8.48
C TRP A 35 8.92 21.26 -8.14
N ALA A 36 9.78 22.13 -8.70
CA ALA A 36 9.72 23.57 -8.48
C ALA A 36 8.72 24.31 -9.41
N ASN A 37 8.17 23.62 -10.42
CA ASN A 37 7.43 24.25 -11.52
C ASN A 37 5.95 23.84 -11.63
N LEU A 38 5.36 23.17 -10.64
CA LEU A 38 3.91 23.00 -10.61
C LEU A 38 3.27 24.40 -10.44
N PRO A 39 2.50 24.90 -11.43
CA PRO A 39 1.79 26.17 -11.26
C PRO A 39 0.93 26.06 -10.01
N HIS A 40 1.04 27.04 -9.12
CA HIS A 40 0.35 27.04 -7.83
C HIS A 40 -1.17 26.75 -7.96
N ASP A 41 -1.78 27.21 -9.05
CA ASP A 41 -3.19 26.99 -9.40
C ASP A 41 -3.54 25.52 -9.73
N ASN A 42 -2.59 24.75 -10.27
CA ASN A 42 -2.81 23.32 -10.50
C ASN A 42 -2.83 22.54 -9.18
N ALA A 43 -1.98 22.90 -8.21
CA ALA A 43 -1.92 22.22 -6.92
C ALA A 43 -3.21 22.40 -6.09
N SER A 44 -3.78 23.61 -6.08
CA SER A 44 -5.02 23.92 -5.36
C SER A 44 -6.23 23.19 -5.97
N TYR A 45 -6.31 23.15 -7.31
CA TYR A 45 -7.33 22.36 -8.00
C TYR A 45 -7.21 20.87 -7.68
N CYS A 46 -6.01 20.30 -7.73
CA CYS A 46 -5.81 18.87 -7.56
C CYS A 46 -6.06 18.39 -6.12
N LEU A 47 -5.76 19.24 -5.13
CA LEU A 47 -6.19 19.02 -3.75
C LEU A 47 -7.71 18.97 -3.64
N SER A 48 -8.40 19.96 -4.24
CA SER A 48 -9.87 20.03 -4.22
C SER A 48 -10.50 18.84 -4.95
N TRP A 49 -9.90 18.43 -6.08
CA TRP A 49 -10.32 17.27 -6.86
C TRP A 49 -10.18 15.98 -6.06
N ARG A 50 -9.02 15.73 -5.42
CA ARG A 50 -8.80 14.56 -4.56
C ARG A 50 -9.83 14.52 -3.44
N LEU A 51 -9.99 15.62 -2.71
CA LEU A 51 -10.99 15.72 -1.64
C LEU A 51 -12.40 15.38 -2.16
N ALA A 52 -12.80 15.94 -3.30
CA ALA A 52 -14.10 15.66 -3.89
C ALA A 52 -14.27 14.20 -4.34
N VAL A 53 -13.19 13.52 -4.74
CA VAL A 53 -13.20 12.07 -5.02
C VAL A 53 -13.36 11.27 -3.72
N GLU A 54 -12.54 11.54 -2.70
CA GLU A 54 -12.58 10.84 -1.41
C GLU A 54 -13.93 11.01 -0.69
N THR A 55 -14.56 12.18 -0.83
CA THR A 55 -15.90 12.45 -0.27
C THR A 55 -17.04 12.11 -1.23
N ASN A 56 -16.75 11.38 -2.32
CA ASN A 56 -17.75 10.88 -3.27
C ASN A 56 -18.64 11.98 -3.91
N ASN A 57 -18.11 13.20 -4.06
CA ASN A 57 -18.73 14.32 -4.80
C ASN A 57 -18.40 14.28 -6.29
N VAL A 58 -17.21 13.77 -6.65
CA VAL A 58 -16.82 13.45 -8.03
C VAL A 58 -16.84 11.94 -8.20
N ARG A 59 -17.72 11.44 -9.07
CA ARG A 59 -17.98 10.01 -9.26
C ARG A 59 -17.71 9.56 -10.68
N ALA A 60 -17.51 8.25 -10.86
CA ALA A 60 -17.36 7.61 -12.17
C ALA A 60 -16.30 8.25 -13.09
N TRP A 61 -15.29 8.87 -12.49
CA TRP A 61 -14.13 9.37 -13.22
C TRP A 61 -13.34 8.18 -13.79
N ARG A 62 -12.80 8.34 -15.00
CA ARG A 62 -12.11 7.26 -15.73
C ARG A 62 -10.61 7.28 -15.54
N THR A 63 -10.04 8.47 -15.40
CA THR A 63 -8.62 8.71 -15.18
C THR A 63 -8.44 9.93 -14.28
N VAL A 64 -7.31 9.97 -13.59
CA VAL A 64 -6.84 11.17 -12.90
C VAL A 64 -6.63 12.28 -13.95
N PRO A 65 -7.12 13.52 -13.73
CA PRO A 65 -6.85 14.63 -14.64
C PRO A 65 -5.34 14.79 -14.87
N ILE A 66 -4.90 14.87 -16.12
CA ILE A 66 -3.45 14.89 -16.43
C ILE A 66 -2.70 16.06 -15.76
N LYS A 67 -3.37 17.20 -15.54
CA LYS A 67 -2.83 18.34 -14.79
C LYS A 67 -2.55 18.05 -13.31
N CYS A 68 -3.08 16.94 -12.78
CA CYS A 68 -2.89 16.47 -11.41
C CYS A 68 -1.86 15.37 -11.26
N LEU A 69 -1.17 14.95 -12.33
CA LEU A 69 -0.15 13.91 -12.28
C LEU A 69 0.89 14.17 -11.17
N GLY A 70 1.55 15.33 -11.21
CA GLY A 70 2.58 15.66 -10.23
C GLY A 70 2.04 15.78 -8.80
N TYR A 71 0.80 16.24 -8.62
CA TYR A 71 0.15 16.29 -7.32
C TYR A 71 -0.12 14.87 -6.78
N ILE A 72 -0.70 13.98 -7.59
CA ILE A 72 -1.04 12.61 -7.17
C ILE A 72 0.22 11.80 -6.92
N GLU A 73 1.23 11.89 -7.79
CA GLU A 73 2.54 11.28 -7.52
C GLU A 73 3.08 11.73 -6.16
N THR A 74 3.16 13.05 -5.93
CA THR A 74 3.62 13.60 -4.65
C THR A 74 2.78 13.12 -3.47
N TYR A 75 1.46 12.99 -3.63
CA TYR A 75 0.59 12.49 -2.58
C TYR A 75 0.87 11.00 -2.26
N MET A 76 0.94 10.15 -3.29
CA MET A 76 1.09 8.70 -3.15
C MET A 76 2.47 8.31 -2.58
N ILE A 77 3.55 8.97 -3.04
CA ILE A 77 4.92 8.60 -2.66
C ILE A 77 5.61 9.61 -1.72
N GLY A 78 5.07 10.82 -1.57
CA GLY A 78 5.64 11.89 -0.71
C GLY A 78 5.21 11.83 0.75
N GLY A 79 4.57 10.75 1.18
CA GLY A 79 4.29 10.46 2.59
C GLY A 79 2.93 10.90 3.11
N GLN A 80 2.19 11.78 2.41
CA GLN A 80 0.86 12.18 2.87
C GLN A 80 -0.13 11.01 2.83
N TYR A 81 -0.11 10.20 1.76
CA TYR A 81 -0.91 8.98 1.65
C TYR A 81 -0.72 8.05 2.87
N PHE A 82 0.53 7.81 3.29
CA PHE A 82 0.81 6.96 4.46
C PHE A 82 0.33 7.59 5.77
N ARG A 83 0.41 8.92 5.93
CA ARG A 83 -0.15 9.61 7.11
C ARG A 83 -1.66 9.50 7.16
N ASP A 84 -2.34 9.66 6.02
CA ASP A 84 -3.79 9.53 5.92
C ASP A 84 -4.22 8.08 6.27
N LEU A 85 -3.48 7.08 5.77
CA LEU A 85 -3.67 5.67 6.10
C LEU A 85 -3.44 5.34 7.58
N ASP A 86 -2.32 5.80 8.16
CA ASP A 86 -2.03 5.55 9.58
C ASP A 86 -3.13 6.17 10.45
N PHE A 87 -3.54 7.40 10.16
CA PHE A 87 -4.59 8.08 10.90
C PHE A 87 -5.92 7.33 10.86
N ILE A 88 -6.40 6.94 9.68
CA ILE A 88 -7.70 6.25 9.56
C ILE A 88 -7.66 4.85 10.18
N MET A 89 -6.55 4.13 10.03
CA MET A 89 -6.41 2.79 10.62
C MET A 89 -6.35 2.84 12.15
N ASP A 90 -5.75 3.87 12.74
CA ASP A 90 -5.78 4.09 14.19
C ASP A 90 -7.19 4.40 14.70
N GLN A 91 -7.99 5.17 13.94
CA GLN A 91 -9.40 5.39 14.27
C GLN A 91 -10.21 4.09 14.22
N ILE A 92 -10.00 3.27 13.18
CA ILE A 92 -10.66 1.97 13.03
C ILE A 92 -10.28 1.05 14.19
N LEU A 93 -9.00 0.99 14.55
CA LEU A 93 -8.53 0.16 15.66
C LEU A 93 -9.10 0.62 17.00
N SER A 94 -9.21 1.94 17.21
CA SER A 94 -9.86 2.49 18.41
C SER A 94 -11.30 1.99 18.53
N TYR A 95 -12.07 2.08 17.45
CA TYR A 95 -13.44 1.57 17.41
C TYR A 95 -13.51 0.05 17.61
N ALA A 96 -12.63 -0.71 16.95
CA ALA A 96 -12.59 -2.16 17.08
C ALA A 96 -12.33 -2.61 18.54
N ASN A 97 -11.51 -1.88 19.28
CA ASN A 97 -11.18 -2.20 20.68
C ASN A 97 -12.35 -1.95 21.65
N GLU A 98 -13.37 -1.19 21.25
CA GLU A 98 -14.58 -0.98 22.05
C GLU A 98 -15.57 -2.15 21.91
N ILE A 99 -15.34 -3.03 20.93
CA ILE A 99 -16.18 -4.19 20.67
C ILE A 99 -15.59 -5.40 21.39
N ILE A 100 -16.41 -6.09 22.17
CA ILE A 100 -16.10 -7.42 22.71
C ILE A 100 -16.78 -8.44 21.80
N PRO A 101 -16.03 -9.22 20.99
CA PRO A 101 -16.63 -10.28 20.20
C PRO A 101 -17.41 -11.25 21.08
N SER A 102 -18.58 -11.65 20.57
CA SER A 102 -19.45 -12.60 21.22
C SER A 102 -18.83 -14.00 21.28
N ALA A 103 -19.29 -14.79 22.25
CA ALA A 103 -18.74 -16.12 22.50
C ALA A 103 -19.10 -17.17 21.42
N ASP A 104 -19.98 -16.83 20.46
CA ASP A 104 -20.34 -17.74 19.36
C ASP A 104 -19.28 -17.78 18.25
N GLY A 105 -18.32 -16.84 18.26
CA GLY A 105 -17.22 -16.76 17.30
C GLY A 105 -17.64 -16.29 15.91
N MET A 106 -18.78 -15.61 15.78
CA MET A 106 -19.36 -15.21 14.49
C MET A 106 -19.15 -13.72 14.15
N ASP A 107 -18.62 -12.91 15.06
CA ASP A 107 -18.31 -11.51 14.80
C ASP A 107 -17.19 -11.38 13.75
N ALA A 108 -17.54 -10.80 12.61
CA ALA A 108 -16.69 -10.75 11.44
C ALA A 108 -16.27 -9.32 11.08
N TRP A 109 -15.09 -9.20 10.46
CA TRP A 109 -14.61 -7.96 9.87
C TRP A 109 -14.30 -8.20 8.40
N ILE A 110 -14.89 -7.40 7.51
CA ILE A 110 -14.67 -7.54 6.07
C ILE A 110 -13.63 -6.50 5.64
N LEU A 111 -12.61 -6.95 4.92
CA LEU A 111 -11.60 -6.09 4.30
C LEU A 111 -11.59 -6.33 2.79
N ASP A 112 -11.51 -5.25 2.02
CA ASP A 112 -11.10 -5.34 0.62
C ASP A 112 -9.60 -5.68 0.52
N VAL A 113 -9.15 -6.16 -0.64
CA VAL A 113 -7.76 -6.57 -0.87
C VAL A 113 -6.95 -5.50 -1.60
N ASP A 114 -7.38 -5.10 -2.80
CA ASP A 114 -6.61 -4.22 -3.68
C ASP A 114 -6.67 -2.76 -3.20
N ASP A 115 -5.50 -2.14 -3.01
CA ASP A 115 -5.34 -0.81 -2.41
C ASP A 115 -5.99 -0.61 -1.03
N THR A 116 -6.36 -1.72 -0.37
CA THR A 116 -6.80 -1.79 1.03
C THR A 116 -5.83 -2.62 1.87
N CYS A 117 -5.58 -3.88 1.52
CA CYS A 117 -4.60 -4.74 2.19
C CYS A 117 -3.23 -4.69 1.50
N ILE A 118 -3.21 -4.82 0.18
CA ILE A 118 -2.00 -4.82 -0.66
C ILE A 118 -2.07 -3.70 -1.69
N SER A 119 -0.93 -3.09 -2.00
CA SER A 119 -0.87 -1.87 -2.81
C SER A 119 -0.58 -2.14 -4.28
N ASN A 120 -1.34 -1.46 -5.15
CA ASN A 120 -1.14 -1.46 -6.60
C ASN A 120 -0.38 -0.22 -7.09
N VAL A 121 0.14 0.62 -6.18
CA VAL A 121 0.86 1.86 -6.53
C VAL A 121 2.03 1.61 -7.48
N ILE A 122 2.72 0.47 -7.36
CA ILE A 122 3.82 0.09 -8.27
C ILE A 122 3.32 -0.15 -9.70
N PHE A 123 2.15 -0.79 -9.86
CA PHE A 123 1.54 -0.91 -11.19
C PHE A 123 1.17 0.47 -11.73
N TYR A 124 0.53 1.29 -10.90
CA TYR A 124 0.05 2.61 -11.30
C TYR A 124 1.17 3.63 -11.54
N SER A 125 2.36 3.49 -10.97
CA SER A 125 3.51 4.35 -11.31
C SER A 125 3.89 4.21 -12.79
N GLY A 126 3.74 3.01 -13.37
CA GLY A 126 3.89 2.76 -14.81
C GLY A 126 2.71 3.24 -15.67
N LYS A 127 1.62 3.69 -15.03
CA LYS A 127 0.38 4.20 -15.65
C LYS A 127 0.10 5.66 -15.23
N ARG A 128 1.18 6.42 -14.97
CA ARG A 128 1.13 7.84 -14.57
C ARG A 128 0.15 8.07 -13.42
N TYR A 129 0.21 7.21 -12.40
CA TYR A 129 -0.63 7.21 -11.21
C TYR A 129 -2.14 7.30 -11.51
N GLY A 130 -2.59 6.64 -12.59
CA GLY A 130 -3.99 6.62 -13.00
C GLY A 130 -4.39 7.71 -13.98
N CYS A 131 -3.45 8.53 -14.49
CA CYS A 131 -3.73 9.41 -15.63
C CYS A 131 -3.89 8.63 -16.95
N ASP A 132 -3.34 7.42 -17.04
CA ASP A 132 -3.59 6.49 -18.14
C ASP A 132 -4.90 5.72 -17.94
N PRO A 133 -5.63 5.38 -19.03
CA PRO A 133 -6.76 4.47 -18.94
C PRO A 133 -6.38 3.13 -18.29
N PHE A 134 -7.31 2.55 -17.54
CA PHE A 134 -7.12 1.23 -16.97
C PHE A 134 -6.86 0.19 -18.06
N ASP A 135 -5.87 -0.66 -17.83
CA ASP A 135 -5.40 -1.71 -18.72
C ASP A 135 -5.66 -3.06 -18.03
N PRO A 136 -6.83 -3.70 -18.27
CA PRO A 136 -7.19 -4.92 -17.55
C PRO A 136 -6.24 -6.09 -17.83
N ALA A 137 -5.75 -6.21 -19.07
CA ALA A 137 -4.84 -7.28 -19.46
C ALA A 137 -3.46 -7.08 -18.80
N GLY A 138 -2.96 -5.84 -18.83
CA GLY A 138 -1.72 -5.47 -18.14
C GLY A 138 -1.81 -5.65 -16.62
N PHE A 139 -2.92 -5.24 -16.01
CA PHE A 139 -3.14 -5.41 -14.57
C PHE A 139 -3.17 -6.89 -14.20
N LYS A 140 -3.91 -7.71 -14.95
CA LYS A 140 -3.97 -9.16 -14.74
C LYS A 140 -2.58 -9.79 -14.82
N ALA A 141 -1.83 -9.49 -15.88
CA ALA A 141 -0.47 -10.01 -16.05
C ALA A 141 0.47 -9.60 -14.90
N TRP A 142 0.34 -8.37 -14.40
CA TRP A 142 1.10 -7.90 -13.25
C TRP A 142 0.65 -8.57 -11.94
N ALA A 143 -0.65 -8.67 -11.69
CA ALA A 143 -1.20 -9.28 -10.48
C ALA A 143 -0.83 -10.78 -10.35
N THR A 144 -0.74 -11.50 -11.47
CA THR A 144 -0.25 -12.90 -11.52
C THR A 144 1.18 -13.05 -10.99
N THR A 145 1.99 -11.99 -10.98
CA THR A 145 3.36 -12.05 -10.43
C THR A 145 3.42 -12.09 -8.90
N GLY A 146 2.31 -11.80 -8.20
CA GLY A 146 2.26 -11.82 -6.72
C GLY A 146 3.18 -10.77 -6.07
N GLY A 147 3.36 -9.62 -6.73
CA GLY A 147 4.30 -8.57 -6.36
C GLY A 147 3.70 -7.36 -5.63
N CYS A 148 2.45 -7.41 -5.19
CA CYS A 148 1.77 -6.29 -4.55
C CYS A 148 2.23 -6.19 -3.07
N PRO A 149 2.94 -5.13 -2.64
CA PRO A 149 3.40 -5.04 -1.25
C PRO A 149 2.25 -4.79 -0.28
N ALA A 150 2.40 -5.21 0.98
CA ALA A 150 1.47 -4.86 2.05
C ALA A 150 1.32 -3.34 2.18
N ILE A 151 0.09 -2.88 2.47
CA ILE A 151 -0.13 -1.57 3.07
C ILE A 151 0.14 -1.71 4.57
N PRO A 152 1.21 -1.10 5.12
CA PRO A 152 1.66 -1.42 6.48
C PRO A 152 0.61 -1.15 7.55
N ALA A 153 -0.16 -0.05 7.42
CA ALA A 153 -1.22 0.30 8.35
C ALA A 153 -2.36 -0.73 8.35
N ALA A 154 -2.75 -1.22 7.17
CA ALA A 154 -3.77 -2.26 7.02
C ALA A 154 -3.29 -3.61 7.58
N LEU A 155 -2.02 -3.99 7.37
CA LEU A 155 -1.46 -5.20 7.95
C LEU A 155 -1.47 -5.15 9.50
N ARG A 156 -1.18 -3.98 10.10
CA ARG A 156 -1.31 -3.81 11.56
C ARG A 156 -2.74 -3.99 12.02
N LEU A 157 -3.71 -3.37 11.34
CA LEU A 157 -5.13 -3.53 11.64
C LEU A 157 -5.55 -5.00 11.54
N PHE A 158 -5.23 -5.66 10.42
CA PHE A 158 -5.53 -7.06 10.16
C PHE A 158 -5.10 -7.97 11.32
N LYS A 159 -3.82 -7.86 11.74
CA LYS A 159 -3.29 -8.67 12.86
C LYS A 159 -4.05 -8.42 14.15
N ARG A 160 -4.38 -7.16 14.45
CA ARG A 160 -5.14 -6.80 15.66
C ARG A 160 -6.56 -7.36 15.65
N LEU A 161 -7.21 -7.38 14.48
CA LEU A 161 -8.54 -7.95 14.34
C LEU A 161 -8.52 -9.47 14.54
N VAL A 162 -7.57 -10.16 13.90
CA VAL A 162 -7.39 -11.61 14.07
C VAL A 162 -7.08 -11.96 15.53
N ASP A 163 -6.10 -11.29 16.15
CA ASP A 163 -5.72 -11.48 17.55
C ASP A 163 -6.86 -11.13 18.52
N GLY A 164 -7.73 -10.19 18.13
CA GLY A 164 -8.91 -9.77 18.88
C GLY A 164 -10.08 -10.76 18.81
N GLY A 165 -9.98 -11.83 18.01
CA GLY A 165 -11.01 -12.86 17.89
C GLY A 165 -12.05 -12.61 16.79
N PHE A 166 -11.87 -11.58 15.96
CA PHE A 166 -12.75 -11.36 14.82
C PHE A 166 -12.49 -12.39 13.70
N LYS A 167 -13.56 -12.80 13.02
CA LYS A 167 -13.50 -13.52 11.76
C LYS A 167 -13.20 -12.55 10.62
N VAL A 168 -11.92 -12.38 10.30
CA VAL A 168 -11.54 -11.50 9.19
C VAL A 168 -11.83 -12.19 7.85
N ILE A 169 -12.67 -11.57 7.04
CA ILE A 169 -13.04 -12.02 5.70
C ILE A 169 -12.43 -11.06 4.69
N LEU A 170 -11.64 -11.57 3.77
CA LEU A 170 -11.11 -10.82 2.64
C LEU A 170 -12.05 -10.96 1.45
N LEU A 171 -12.50 -9.84 0.89
CA LEU A 171 -13.39 -9.81 -0.27
C LEU A 171 -12.72 -9.00 -1.37
N THR A 172 -12.57 -9.56 -2.57
CA THR A 172 -11.85 -8.89 -3.66
C THR A 172 -12.60 -8.96 -4.98
N GLY A 173 -12.41 -7.93 -5.81
CA GLY A 173 -12.86 -7.93 -7.20
C GLY A 173 -11.96 -8.73 -8.15
N ARG A 174 -10.85 -9.31 -7.67
CA ARG A 174 -10.01 -10.21 -8.47
C ARG A 174 -10.79 -11.45 -8.88
N ASP A 175 -10.51 -11.90 -10.10
CA ASP A 175 -11.14 -13.05 -10.74
C ASP A 175 -10.64 -14.37 -10.13
N ASP A 176 -11.57 -15.21 -9.65
CA ASP A 176 -11.21 -16.48 -8.99
C ASP A 176 -10.47 -17.42 -9.96
N GLU A 177 -10.99 -17.58 -11.17
CA GLU A 177 -10.45 -18.53 -12.15
C GLU A 177 -8.99 -18.27 -12.50
N THR A 178 -8.56 -17.00 -12.47
CA THR A 178 -7.24 -16.62 -13.00
C THR A 178 -6.30 -15.93 -12.03
N LEU A 179 -6.76 -15.48 -10.87
CA LEU A 179 -5.93 -14.76 -9.90
C LEU A 179 -5.96 -15.34 -8.48
N SER A 180 -6.71 -16.42 -8.22
CA SER A 180 -6.86 -16.99 -6.88
C SER A 180 -5.51 -17.40 -6.26
N GLU A 181 -4.73 -18.27 -6.91
CA GLU A 181 -3.44 -18.74 -6.40
C GLU A 181 -2.46 -17.58 -6.17
N ALA A 182 -2.27 -16.72 -7.16
CA ALA A 182 -1.36 -15.57 -7.06
C ALA A 182 -1.78 -14.59 -5.94
N THR A 183 -3.08 -14.42 -5.69
CA THR A 183 -3.59 -13.54 -4.63
C THR A 183 -3.34 -14.14 -3.26
N ILE A 184 -3.60 -15.45 -3.08
CA ILE A 184 -3.32 -16.17 -1.83
C ILE A 184 -1.83 -16.10 -1.50
N ASP A 185 -0.96 -16.43 -2.47
CA ASP A 185 0.49 -16.42 -2.29
C ASP A 185 1.00 -15.03 -1.94
N ASN A 186 0.49 -14.01 -2.61
CA ASN A 186 0.86 -12.63 -2.33
C ASN A 186 0.42 -12.22 -0.92
N LEU A 187 -0.82 -12.49 -0.51
CA LEU A 187 -1.34 -12.15 0.82
C LEU A 187 -0.51 -12.82 1.92
N HIS A 188 -0.23 -14.11 1.79
CA HIS A 188 0.59 -14.86 2.75
C HIS A 188 2.02 -14.32 2.82
N LYS A 189 2.65 -14.07 1.66
CA LYS A 189 4.00 -13.50 1.58
C LYS A 189 4.09 -12.14 2.29
N GLU A 190 3.05 -11.33 2.17
CA GLU A 190 2.95 -10.00 2.77
C GLU A 190 2.44 -10.03 4.23
N GLY A 191 2.16 -11.22 4.77
CA GLY A 191 1.86 -11.45 6.18
C GLY A 191 0.38 -11.40 6.57
N PHE A 192 -0.54 -11.38 5.61
CA PHE A 192 -1.99 -11.52 5.83
C PHE A 192 -2.35 -13.00 6.01
N ILE A 193 -1.99 -13.55 7.18
CA ILE A 193 -2.17 -14.97 7.53
C ILE A 193 -3.21 -15.07 8.65
N GLY A 194 -4.14 -16.02 8.55
CA GLY A 194 -5.14 -16.28 9.60
C GLY A 194 -6.51 -15.64 9.36
N TYR A 195 -6.79 -15.15 8.15
CA TYR A 195 -8.15 -14.78 7.75
C TYR A 195 -9.06 -16.02 7.69
N GLU A 196 -10.35 -15.83 7.98
CA GLU A 196 -11.37 -16.89 7.96
C GLU A 196 -11.68 -17.33 6.52
N ARG A 197 -11.79 -16.37 5.59
CA ARG A 197 -12.10 -16.66 4.19
C ARG A 197 -11.55 -15.58 3.26
N LEU A 198 -11.11 -15.99 2.08
CA LEU A 198 -10.90 -15.12 0.93
C LEU A 198 -12.03 -15.41 -0.08
N ILE A 199 -12.71 -14.36 -0.52
CA ILE A 199 -13.81 -14.41 -1.49
C ILE A 199 -13.38 -13.59 -2.71
N LEU A 200 -13.22 -14.27 -3.84
CA LEU A 200 -12.93 -13.67 -5.15
C LEU A 200 -14.20 -13.54 -5.98
N ARG A 201 -14.12 -12.79 -7.08
CA ARG A 201 -15.21 -12.56 -8.04
C ARG A 201 -15.36 -13.71 -9.03
#